data_AF-A0A960PQ76-F1
#
_entry.id   AF-A0A960PQ76-F1
#
_cell.length_a   1.000
_cell.length_b   1.000
_cell.length_c   1.000
_cell.angle_alpha   90.00
_cell.angle_beta   90.00
_cell.angle_gamma   90.00
#
_symmetry.space_group_name_H-M   'P 1'
#
loop_
_entity.id
_entity.type
_entity.pdbx_description
1 polymer ?
#
loop_
_entity_poly.entity_id
_entity_poly.type
_entity_poly.pdbx_seq_one_letter_code
_entity_poly.pdbx_strand_id
1 'polypeptide(L)'
;EGRRRISRELSQQPELRSALMATMGRVYRNLGDHGTSRELLEAVLEERRREFPAADPLVVESQQELARVLLIEGRYEAAADLLEEASELQEAAGSQDPAYAQTLVLLAEARQQLGRLEEAEALYRQGLAIERRSLEANDPAVIASLIGLAELKVLSRDFEAAEGLFREALELRRSRLGPSHPDVAMDLSNLAHALHGQGKLEEAEGLIREAVDLRARIYGERHWIVERSYNNLGQILSAQGRIEEAIPWMEKSLEIGRAQLGPEHPQVAARAVNLALIYKKAGRVQEAEALFREALAVHERTLGPHHPSTARNLYSLAGLYAETGRGEAALALLDRVDEAFRQTLPEGDYRLSHPLFLRGRIYADLGNCPQAVASLRQSLALRRRLHPDSHAEVLQVERELERCGYREPGPKSRAPMD
;
A
#
# COMPACT_ATOMS: atom_id res chain seq x y z
N GLU A 1 37.09 -9.04 -33.77
CA GLU A 1 37.31 -7.83 -34.60
C GLU A 1 36.02 -7.03 -34.82
N GLY A 2 34.94 -7.66 -35.28
CA GLY A 2 33.62 -7.01 -35.45
C GLY A 2 33.11 -6.23 -34.23
N ARG A 3 33.16 -6.78 -33.01
CA ARG A 3 32.79 -6.03 -31.77
C ARG A 3 33.60 -4.74 -31.57
N ARG A 4 34.89 -4.74 -31.87
CA ARG A 4 35.76 -3.56 -31.71
C ARG A 4 35.50 -2.51 -32.81
N ARG A 5 35.03 -2.94 -33.98
CA ARG A 5 34.62 -2.06 -35.07
C ARG A 5 33.28 -1.39 -34.73
N ILE A 6 32.27 -2.18 -34.34
CA ILE A 6 30.96 -1.67 -33.90
C ILE A 6 31.12 -0.72 -32.71
N SER A 7 31.96 -1.06 -31.72
CA SER A 7 32.21 -0.17 -30.58
C SER A 7 32.88 1.16 -30.98
N ARG A 8 33.77 1.15 -31.99
CA ARG A 8 34.35 2.38 -32.55
C ARG A 8 33.34 3.20 -33.33
N GLU A 9 32.52 2.56 -34.15
CA GLU A 9 31.47 3.24 -34.93
C GLU A 9 30.39 3.83 -34.00
N LEU A 10 29.98 3.11 -32.94
CA LEU A 10 29.06 3.63 -31.91
C LEU A 10 29.67 4.76 -31.07
N SER A 11 30.99 4.75 -30.80
CA SER A 11 31.64 5.87 -30.10
C SER A 11 31.65 7.17 -30.91
N GLN A 12 31.40 7.10 -32.22
CA GLN A 12 31.27 8.26 -33.10
C GLN A 12 29.81 8.68 -33.30
N GLN A 13 28.85 8.00 -32.67
CA GLN A 13 27.41 8.25 -32.77
C GLN A 13 26.76 8.20 -31.37
N PRO A 14 26.99 9.23 -30.54
CA PRO A 14 26.52 9.27 -29.15
C PRO A 14 24.99 9.17 -29.02
N GLU A 15 24.24 9.72 -29.98
CA GLU A 15 22.78 9.56 -30.08
C GLU A 15 22.37 8.09 -30.18
N LEU A 16 22.92 7.37 -31.18
CA LEU A 16 22.60 5.97 -31.41
C LEU A 16 23.03 5.09 -30.24
N ARG A 17 24.20 5.40 -29.66
CA ARG A 17 24.73 4.68 -28.49
C ARG A 17 23.84 4.86 -27.28
N SER A 18 23.50 6.10 -26.91
CA SER A 18 22.64 6.39 -25.76
C SER A 18 21.23 5.82 -25.94
N ALA A 19 20.67 5.84 -27.15
CA ALA A 19 19.37 5.22 -27.45
C ALA A 19 19.39 3.69 -27.30
N LEU A 20 20.47 3.03 -27.74
CA LEU A 20 20.64 1.58 -27.55
C LEU A 20 20.76 1.23 -26.07
N MET A 21 21.56 1.98 -25.32
CA MET A 21 21.72 1.80 -23.87
C MET A 21 20.42 2.06 -23.12
N ALA A 22 19.65 3.08 -23.48
CA ALA A 22 18.33 3.37 -22.90
C ALA A 22 17.37 2.18 -23.12
N THR A 23 17.38 1.62 -24.33
CA THR A 23 16.58 0.44 -24.67
C THR A 23 17.01 -0.78 -23.84
N MET A 24 18.31 -1.02 -23.68
CA MET A 24 18.81 -2.08 -22.81
C MET A 24 18.39 -1.85 -21.35
N GLY A 25 18.49 -0.62 -20.85
CA GLY A 25 18.04 -0.23 -19.52
C GLY A 25 16.57 -0.59 -19.29
N ARG A 26 15.68 -0.26 -20.23
CA ARG A 26 14.25 -0.65 -20.17
C ARG A 26 14.06 -2.17 -20.17
N VAL A 27 14.83 -2.90 -20.98
CA VAL A 27 14.77 -4.37 -21.02
C VAL A 27 15.16 -4.95 -19.67
N TYR A 28 16.28 -4.52 -19.09
CA TYR A 28 16.71 -4.98 -17.77
C TYR A 28 15.69 -4.66 -16.67
N ARG A 29 15.06 -3.48 -16.71
CA ARG A 29 13.96 -3.14 -15.80
C ARG A 29 12.82 -4.16 -15.90
N ASN A 30 12.38 -4.46 -17.12
CA ASN A 30 11.27 -5.38 -17.35
C ASN A 30 11.62 -6.83 -16.97
N LEU A 31 12.89 -7.19 -16.99
CA LEU A 31 13.40 -8.49 -16.52
C LEU A 31 13.59 -8.56 -15.00
N GLY A 32 13.41 -7.45 -14.27
CA GLY A 32 13.58 -7.38 -12.82
C GLY A 32 15.02 -7.12 -12.35
N ASP A 33 15.97 -6.91 -13.26
CA ASP A 33 17.34 -6.52 -12.92
C ASP A 33 17.43 -4.99 -12.83
N HIS A 34 16.87 -4.47 -11.73
CA HIS A 34 16.76 -3.03 -11.47
C HIS A 34 18.14 -2.38 -11.28
N GLY A 35 19.12 -3.11 -10.72
CA GLY A 35 20.48 -2.62 -10.54
C GLY A 35 21.19 -2.34 -11.87
N THR A 36 21.23 -3.32 -12.77
CA THR A 36 21.82 -3.13 -14.11
C THR A 36 21.04 -2.08 -14.90
N SER A 37 19.71 -2.10 -14.79
CA SER A 37 18.85 -1.08 -15.43
C SER A 37 19.21 0.33 -14.99
N ARG A 38 19.35 0.54 -13.67
CA ARG A 38 19.70 1.84 -13.08
C ARG A 38 21.08 2.31 -13.56
N GLU A 39 22.11 1.47 -13.47
CA GLU A 39 23.47 1.82 -13.91
C GLU A 39 23.52 2.24 -15.39
N LEU A 40 22.80 1.52 -16.26
CA LEU A 40 22.69 1.86 -17.67
C LEU A 40 21.97 3.20 -17.89
N LEU A 41 20.84 3.42 -17.20
CA LEU A 41 20.05 4.64 -17.36
C LEU A 41 20.72 5.87 -16.74
N GLU A 42 21.47 5.72 -15.64
CA GLU A 42 22.34 6.75 -15.07
C GLU A 42 23.41 7.18 -16.09
N ALA A 43 24.08 6.21 -16.72
CA ALA A 43 25.08 6.48 -17.75
C ALA A 43 24.49 7.16 -19.00
N VAL A 44 23.28 6.74 -19.42
CA VAL A 44 22.55 7.37 -20.53
C VAL A 44 22.20 8.82 -20.22
N LEU A 45 21.68 9.08 -19.02
CA LEU A 45 21.31 10.44 -18.61
C LEU A 45 22.56 11.33 -18.53
N GLU A 46 23.67 10.83 -17.99
CA GLU A 46 24.93 11.56 -17.93
C GLU A 46 25.47 11.90 -19.32
N GLU A 47 25.43 10.94 -20.26
CA GLU A 47 25.84 11.17 -21.65
C GLU A 47 24.95 12.22 -22.33
N ARG A 48 23.62 12.08 -22.23
CA ARG A 48 22.69 13.02 -22.86
C ARG A 48 22.79 14.43 -22.28
N ARG A 49 23.04 14.58 -20.96
CA ARG A 49 23.28 15.89 -20.34
C ARG A 49 24.55 16.60 -20.82
N ARG A 50 25.54 15.85 -21.33
CA ARG A 50 26.78 16.42 -21.90
C ARG A 50 26.61 16.86 -23.34
N GLU A 51 25.78 16.15 -24.11
CA GLU A 51 25.62 16.33 -25.55
C GLU A 51 24.45 17.27 -25.91
N PHE A 52 23.39 17.31 -25.07
CA PHE A 52 22.15 18.05 -25.34
C PHE A 52 21.84 19.11 -24.28
N PRO A 53 21.08 20.17 -24.63
CA PRO A 53 20.52 21.09 -23.66
C PRO A 53 19.64 20.39 -22.62
N ALA A 54 19.54 20.94 -21.41
CA ALA A 54 18.77 20.34 -20.32
C ALA A 54 17.29 20.09 -20.68
N ALA A 55 16.67 21.02 -21.42
CA ALA A 55 15.27 20.91 -21.86
C ALA A 55 15.08 20.02 -23.10
N ASP A 56 16.13 19.36 -23.59
CA ASP A 56 16.02 18.44 -24.73
C ASP A 56 15.11 17.25 -24.38
N PRO A 57 14.16 16.86 -25.26
CA PRO A 57 13.26 15.74 -25.01
C PRO A 57 13.98 14.43 -24.66
N LEU A 58 15.19 14.19 -25.17
CA LEU A 58 15.97 13.00 -24.84
C LEU A 58 16.50 13.02 -23.40
N VAL A 59 16.84 14.21 -22.87
CA VAL A 59 17.27 14.36 -21.46
C VAL A 59 16.08 14.10 -20.55
N VAL A 60 14.93 14.69 -20.85
CA VAL A 60 13.68 14.49 -20.11
C VAL A 60 13.25 13.01 -20.13
N GLU A 61 13.26 12.36 -21.30
CA GLU A 61 12.96 10.93 -21.42
C GLU A 61 13.89 10.10 -20.50
N SER A 62 15.18 10.42 -20.45
CA SER A 62 16.13 9.71 -19.59
C SER A 62 15.89 9.94 -18.10
N GLN A 63 15.48 11.15 -17.70
CA GLN A 63 15.06 11.42 -16.32
C GLN A 63 13.84 10.58 -15.94
N GLN A 64 12.82 10.53 -16.81
CA GLN A 64 11.62 9.72 -16.59
C GLN A 64 11.93 8.22 -16.49
N GLU A 65 12.74 7.68 -17.40
CA GLU A 65 13.10 6.27 -17.41
C GLU A 65 13.91 5.86 -16.19
N LEU A 66 14.88 6.68 -15.78
CA LEU A 66 15.66 6.48 -14.55
C LEU A 66 14.76 6.58 -13.31
N ALA A 67 13.89 7.59 -13.25
CA ALA A 67 12.97 7.77 -12.13
C ALA A 67 12.04 6.57 -11.93
N ARG A 68 11.55 5.94 -13.01
CA ARG A 68 10.77 4.68 -12.92
C ARG A 68 11.53 3.58 -12.19
N VAL A 69 12.84 3.45 -12.44
CA VAL A 69 13.67 2.43 -11.76
C VAL A 69 13.90 2.82 -10.31
N LEU A 70 14.16 4.09 -10.02
CA LEU A 70 14.34 4.59 -8.66
C LEU A 70 13.08 4.41 -7.81
N LEU A 71 11.88 4.64 -8.38
CA LEU A 71 10.60 4.36 -7.73
C LEU A 71 10.47 2.87 -7.36
N ILE A 72 10.84 1.96 -8.26
CA ILE A 72 10.82 0.51 -7.99
C ILE A 72 11.82 0.13 -6.89
N GLU A 73 13.00 0.73 -6.87
CA GLU A 73 14.02 0.51 -5.84
C GLU A 73 13.69 1.18 -4.48
N GLY A 74 12.61 1.95 -4.40
CA GLY A 74 12.23 2.69 -3.19
C GLY A 74 13.05 3.95 -2.92
N ARG A 75 13.80 4.45 -3.92
CA ARG A 75 14.59 5.68 -3.84
C ARG A 75 13.74 6.88 -4.23
N TYR A 76 12.71 7.15 -3.44
CA TYR A 76 11.65 8.10 -3.78
C TYR A 76 12.12 9.55 -3.85
N GLU A 77 13.02 9.98 -2.96
CA GLU A 77 13.60 11.33 -3.00
C GLU A 77 14.39 11.56 -4.29
N ALA A 78 15.28 10.63 -4.65
CA ALA A 78 16.07 10.75 -5.87
C ALA A 78 15.21 10.74 -7.14
N ALA A 79 14.13 9.95 -7.15
CA ALA A 79 13.16 9.98 -8.24
C ALA A 79 12.45 11.35 -8.32
N ALA A 80 12.03 11.88 -7.17
CA ALA A 80 11.37 13.18 -7.12
C ALA A 80 12.30 14.31 -7.61
N ASP A 81 13.54 14.39 -7.12
CA ASP A 81 14.48 15.44 -7.50
C ASP A 81 14.72 15.48 -9.03
N LEU A 82 14.86 14.31 -9.66
CA LEU A 82 15.02 14.20 -11.11
C LEU A 82 13.78 14.66 -11.88
N LEU A 83 12.60 14.32 -11.38
CA LEU A 83 11.33 14.64 -12.03
C LEU A 83 10.90 16.09 -11.79
N GLU A 84 11.29 16.70 -10.67
CA GLU A 84 11.11 18.13 -10.42
C GLU A 84 11.91 18.94 -11.44
N GLU A 85 13.20 18.64 -11.60
CA GLU A 85 14.05 19.25 -12.63
C GLU A 85 13.43 19.12 -14.03
N ALA A 86 12.99 17.92 -14.41
CA ALA A 86 12.32 17.68 -15.69
C ALA A 86 11.04 18.51 -15.84
N SER A 87 10.21 18.56 -14.79
CA SER A 87 8.92 19.25 -14.80
C SER A 87 9.08 20.77 -14.91
N GLU A 88 10.06 21.36 -14.23
CA GLU A 88 10.38 22.79 -14.28
C GLU A 88 10.85 23.20 -15.67
N LEU A 89 11.70 22.38 -16.30
CA LEU A 89 12.20 22.61 -17.66
C LEU A 89 11.06 22.56 -18.69
N GLN A 90 10.16 21.57 -18.58
CA GLN A 90 9.00 21.44 -19.45
C GLN A 90 7.99 22.57 -19.23
N GLU A 91 7.76 22.98 -17.99
CA GLU A 91 6.89 24.11 -17.66
C GLU A 91 7.45 25.43 -18.20
N ALA A 92 8.75 25.68 -18.05
CA ALA A 92 9.41 26.85 -18.62
C ALA A 92 9.36 26.89 -20.15
N ALA A 93 9.34 25.72 -20.79
CA ALA A 93 9.13 25.58 -22.24
C ALA A 93 7.64 25.72 -22.65
N GLY A 94 6.71 25.84 -21.70
CA GLY A 94 5.27 25.92 -21.96
C GLY A 94 4.66 24.61 -22.45
N SER A 95 5.28 23.45 -22.15
CA SER A 95 4.81 22.14 -22.59
C SER A 95 3.41 21.85 -22.05
N GLN A 96 2.55 21.32 -22.92
CA GLN A 96 1.20 20.82 -22.60
C GLN A 96 0.95 19.51 -23.35
N ASP A 97 2.02 18.75 -23.58
CA ASP A 97 2.01 17.49 -24.30
C ASP A 97 1.95 16.29 -23.32
N PRO A 98 1.67 15.07 -23.84
CA PRO A 98 1.64 13.87 -23.02
C PRO A 98 2.96 13.55 -22.29
N ALA A 99 4.11 13.99 -22.81
CA ALA A 99 5.39 13.74 -22.16
C ALA A 99 5.52 14.57 -20.88
N TYR A 100 5.02 15.81 -20.86
CA TYR A 100 4.95 16.60 -19.63
C TYR A 100 3.96 16.01 -18.62
N ALA A 101 2.79 15.57 -19.07
CA ALA A 101 1.84 14.89 -18.20
C ALA A 101 2.46 13.66 -17.54
N GLN A 102 3.22 12.86 -18.29
CA GLN A 102 3.92 11.70 -17.75
C GLN A 102 4.95 12.07 -16.67
N THR A 103 5.69 13.16 -16.82
CA THR A 103 6.60 13.66 -15.76
C THR A 103 5.83 13.99 -14.50
N LEU A 104 4.70 14.71 -14.62
CA LEU A 104 3.87 15.09 -13.48
C LEU A 104 3.29 13.87 -12.76
N VAL A 105 2.84 12.86 -13.49
CA VAL A 105 2.29 11.61 -12.93
C VAL A 105 3.38 10.84 -12.18
N LEU A 106 4.57 10.67 -12.75
CA LEU A 106 5.69 10.03 -12.06
C LEU A 106 6.13 10.80 -10.81
N LEU A 107 6.09 12.14 -10.88
CA LEU A 107 6.42 12.98 -9.73
C LEU A 107 5.35 12.84 -8.64
N ALA A 108 4.07 12.74 -9.03
CA ALA A 108 2.97 12.48 -8.12
C ALA A 108 3.15 11.13 -7.41
N GLU A 109 3.54 10.08 -8.13
CA GLU A 109 3.87 8.77 -7.56
C GLU A 109 5.00 8.89 -6.52
N ALA A 110 6.08 9.60 -6.83
CA ALA A 110 7.19 9.83 -5.91
C ALA A 110 6.72 10.58 -4.64
N ARG A 111 5.97 11.67 -4.82
CA ARG A 111 5.43 12.49 -3.71
C ARG A 111 4.45 11.70 -2.85
N GLN A 112 3.64 10.83 -3.44
CA GLN A 112 2.74 9.93 -2.72
C GLN A 112 3.52 8.96 -1.81
N GLN A 113 4.60 8.34 -2.32
CA GLN A 113 5.43 7.43 -1.52
C GLN A 113 6.16 8.15 -0.37
N LEU A 114 6.48 9.43 -0.55
CA LEU A 114 7.04 10.31 0.48
C LEU A 114 5.99 10.82 1.49
N GLY A 115 4.71 10.45 1.34
CA GLY A 115 3.62 10.92 2.21
C GLY A 115 3.17 12.36 1.95
N ARG A 116 3.64 12.99 0.88
CA ARG A 116 3.26 14.35 0.46
C ARG A 116 1.99 14.31 -0.39
N LEU A 117 0.88 13.93 0.25
CA LEU A 117 -0.37 13.58 -0.44
C LEU A 117 -1.01 14.76 -1.18
N GLU A 118 -0.96 15.97 -0.61
CA GLU A 118 -1.53 17.18 -1.23
C GLU A 118 -0.79 17.57 -2.52
N GLU A 119 0.55 17.52 -2.49
CA GLU A 119 1.40 17.75 -3.67
C GLU A 119 1.12 16.70 -4.76
N ALA A 120 1.06 15.42 -4.38
CA ALA A 120 0.75 14.34 -5.31
C ALA A 120 -0.63 14.53 -5.96
N GLU A 121 -1.63 14.97 -5.20
CA GLU A 121 -2.98 15.20 -5.72
C GLU A 121 -3.00 16.32 -6.77
N ALA A 122 -2.29 17.41 -6.53
CA ALA A 122 -2.19 18.52 -7.47
C ALA A 122 -1.53 18.07 -8.79
N LEU A 123 -0.44 17.30 -8.70
CA LEU A 123 0.31 16.79 -9.84
C LEU A 123 -0.52 15.79 -10.68
N TYR A 124 -1.19 14.82 -10.06
CA TYR A 124 -2.07 13.90 -10.78
C TYR A 124 -3.19 14.64 -11.52
N ARG A 125 -3.81 15.65 -10.87
CA ARG A 125 -4.86 16.44 -11.53
C ARG A 125 -4.35 17.23 -12.71
N GLN A 126 -3.17 17.83 -12.59
CA GLN A 126 -2.56 18.60 -13.66
C GLN A 126 -2.18 17.69 -14.83
N GLY A 127 -1.53 16.55 -14.57
CA GLY A 127 -1.20 15.54 -15.58
C GLY A 127 -2.44 15.03 -16.31
N LEU A 128 -3.46 14.61 -15.56
CA LEU A 128 -4.73 14.14 -16.12
C LEU A 128 -5.45 15.21 -16.96
N ALA A 129 -5.36 16.48 -16.57
CA ALA A 129 -5.94 17.59 -17.35
C ALA A 129 -5.22 17.81 -18.69
N ILE A 130 -3.90 17.59 -18.73
CA ILE A 130 -3.13 17.63 -19.97
C ILE A 130 -3.49 16.43 -20.86
N GLU A 131 -3.51 15.22 -20.29
CA GLU A 131 -3.84 13.99 -21.02
C GLU A 131 -5.24 14.05 -21.62
N ARG A 132 -6.26 14.47 -20.86
CA ARG A 132 -7.64 14.61 -21.36
C ARG A 132 -7.80 15.59 -22.52
N ARG A 133 -6.87 16.53 -22.70
CA ARG A 133 -6.88 17.48 -23.82
C ARG A 133 -6.11 16.98 -25.03
N SER A 134 -5.16 16.07 -24.84
CA SER A 134 -4.17 15.69 -25.85
C SER A 134 -4.26 14.23 -26.31
N LEU A 135 -4.92 13.38 -25.54
CA LEU A 135 -5.05 11.93 -25.78
C LEU A 135 -6.52 11.53 -25.93
N GLU A 136 -6.74 10.35 -26.52
CA GLU A 136 -8.05 9.71 -26.49
C GLU A 136 -8.45 9.38 -25.04
N ALA A 137 -9.75 9.44 -24.73
CA ALA A 137 -10.22 9.22 -23.37
C ALA A 137 -9.82 7.84 -22.81
N ASN A 138 -9.75 6.82 -23.67
CA ASN A 138 -9.36 5.46 -23.29
C ASN A 138 -7.87 5.18 -23.53
N ASP A 139 -7.03 6.20 -23.63
CA ASP A 139 -5.58 6.04 -23.69
C ASP A 139 -5.03 5.44 -22.38
N PRO A 140 -4.03 4.53 -22.43
CA PRO A 140 -3.48 3.91 -21.23
C PRO A 140 -2.95 4.93 -20.20
N ALA A 141 -2.43 6.08 -20.65
CA ALA A 141 -1.92 7.12 -19.77
C ALA A 141 -3.05 7.76 -18.95
N VAL A 142 -4.17 8.12 -19.61
CA VAL A 142 -5.38 8.65 -18.95
C VAL A 142 -5.88 7.66 -17.88
N ILE A 143 -5.96 6.37 -18.23
CA ILE A 143 -6.44 5.35 -17.30
C ILE A 143 -5.46 5.17 -16.13
N ALA A 144 -4.15 5.21 -16.38
CA ALA A 144 -3.13 5.13 -15.33
C ALA A 144 -3.22 6.30 -14.35
N SER A 145 -3.37 7.53 -14.86
CA SER A 145 -3.55 8.75 -14.04
C SER A 145 -4.83 8.72 -13.22
N LEU A 146 -5.94 8.22 -13.78
CA LEU A 146 -7.19 8.01 -13.04
C LEU A 146 -7.00 7.02 -11.89
N ILE A 147 -6.33 5.89 -12.15
CA ILE A 147 -6.04 4.86 -11.13
C ILE A 147 -5.12 5.44 -10.04
N GLY A 148 -4.05 6.13 -10.40
CA GLY A 148 -3.12 6.74 -9.44
C GLY A 148 -3.79 7.76 -8.54
N LEU A 149 -4.62 8.64 -9.11
CA LEU A 149 -5.43 9.59 -8.33
C LEU A 149 -6.46 8.87 -7.44
N ALA A 150 -7.11 7.82 -7.93
CA ALA A 150 -8.06 7.04 -7.14
C ALA A 150 -7.39 6.33 -5.95
N GLU A 151 -6.21 5.75 -6.15
CA GLU A 151 -5.39 5.15 -5.10
C GLU A 151 -4.97 6.19 -4.05
N LEU A 152 -4.58 7.40 -4.47
CA LEU A 152 -4.31 8.51 -3.56
C LEU A 152 -5.55 8.91 -2.73
N LYS A 153 -6.74 8.90 -3.34
CA LYS A 153 -8.00 9.16 -2.65
C LYS A 153 -8.33 8.08 -1.62
N VAL A 154 -8.07 6.82 -1.92
CA VAL A 154 -8.15 5.72 -0.94
C VAL A 154 -7.19 5.96 0.23
N LEU A 155 -5.93 6.34 -0.03
CA LEU A 155 -4.95 6.65 1.02
C LEU A 155 -5.41 7.80 1.91
N SER A 156 -6.07 8.81 1.33
CA SER A 156 -6.63 9.96 2.03
C SER A 156 -8.00 9.68 2.68
N ARG A 157 -8.48 8.43 2.62
CA ARG A 157 -9.79 7.97 3.11
C ARG A 157 -11.00 8.66 2.46
N ASP A 158 -10.81 9.28 1.30
CA ASP A 158 -11.87 9.84 0.46
C ASP A 158 -12.34 8.76 -0.51
N PHE A 159 -13.05 7.77 0.05
CA PHE A 159 -13.47 6.60 -0.71
C PHE A 159 -14.53 6.91 -1.77
N GLU A 160 -15.31 7.98 -1.59
CA GLU A 160 -16.34 8.41 -2.55
C GLU A 160 -15.70 8.96 -3.83
N ALA A 161 -14.70 9.84 -3.70
CA ALA A 161 -13.94 10.30 -4.86
C ALA A 161 -13.18 9.15 -5.53
N ALA A 162 -12.60 8.24 -4.75
CA ALA A 162 -11.91 7.06 -5.28
C ALA A 162 -12.85 6.15 -6.10
N GLU A 163 -14.06 5.90 -5.61
CA GLU A 163 -15.07 5.10 -6.31
C GLU A 163 -15.41 5.70 -7.69
N GLY A 164 -15.62 7.02 -7.76
CA GLY A 164 -15.90 7.71 -9.02
C GLY A 164 -14.77 7.53 -10.06
N LEU A 165 -13.52 7.73 -9.63
CA LEU A 165 -12.35 7.59 -10.47
C LEU A 165 -12.11 6.15 -10.93
N PHE A 166 -12.27 5.16 -10.02
CA PHE A 166 -12.12 3.75 -10.40
C PHE A 166 -13.22 3.26 -11.35
N ARG A 167 -14.46 3.77 -11.23
CA ARG A 167 -15.51 3.45 -12.21
C ARG A 167 -15.17 4.00 -13.59
N GLU A 168 -14.74 5.26 -13.67
CA GLU A 168 -14.31 5.87 -14.93
C GLU A 168 -13.16 5.06 -15.56
N ALA A 169 -12.13 4.74 -14.79
CA ALA A 169 -10.99 3.94 -15.25
C ALA A 169 -11.42 2.54 -15.77
N LEU A 170 -12.29 1.85 -15.03
CA LEU A 170 -12.82 0.53 -15.40
C LEU A 170 -13.62 0.56 -16.71
N GLU A 171 -14.48 1.57 -16.90
CA GLU A 171 -15.26 1.75 -18.12
C GLU A 171 -14.36 1.99 -19.33
N LEU A 172 -13.39 2.90 -19.18
CA LEU A 172 -12.40 3.19 -20.23
C LEU A 172 -11.57 1.95 -20.56
N ARG A 173 -11.14 1.19 -19.56
CA ARG A 173 -10.36 -0.04 -19.78
C ARG A 173 -11.17 -1.13 -20.48
N ARG A 174 -12.43 -1.33 -20.10
CA ARG A 174 -13.36 -2.24 -20.79
C ARG A 174 -13.56 -1.82 -22.25
N SER A 175 -13.71 -0.52 -22.52
CA SER A 175 -13.87 -0.01 -23.88
C SER A 175 -12.64 -0.28 -24.76
N ARG A 176 -11.44 -0.18 -24.18
CA ARG A 176 -10.16 -0.32 -24.90
C ARG A 176 -9.77 -1.77 -25.14
N LEU A 177 -9.79 -2.59 -24.08
CA LEU A 177 -9.21 -3.94 -24.09
C LEU A 177 -10.26 -5.05 -24.17
N GLY A 178 -11.53 -4.69 -24.04
CA GLY A 178 -12.65 -5.62 -23.90
C GLY A 178 -12.84 -6.11 -22.46
N PRO A 179 -14.05 -6.61 -22.13
CA PRO A 179 -14.42 -6.98 -20.76
C PRO A 179 -13.66 -8.21 -20.22
N SER A 180 -13.05 -9.01 -21.10
CA SER A 180 -12.33 -10.23 -20.74
C SER A 180 -10.83 -10.03 -20.53
N HIS A 181 -10.32 -8.79 -20.57
CA HIS A 181 -8.89 -8.53 -20.40
C HIS A 181 -8.47 -8.66 -18.92
N PRO A 182 -7.29 -9.24 -18.60
CA PRO A 182 -6.82 -9.39 -17.21
C PRO A 182 -6.82 -8.09 -16.38
N ASP A 183 -6.50 -6.97 -17.01
CA ASP A 183 -6.44 -5.67 -16.33
C ASP A 183 -7.83 -5.19 -15.86
N VAL A 184 -8.91 -5.64 -16.52
CA VAL A 184 -10.28 -5.38 -16.04
C VAL A 184 -10.49 -6.02 -14.67
N ALA A 185 -9.93 -7.22 -14.43
CA ALA A 185 -9.99 -7.83 -13.10
C ALA A 185 -9.21 -7.05 -12.03
N MET A 186 -8.15 -6.32 -12.42
CA MET A 186 -7.44 -5.42 -11.50
C MET A 186 -8.30 -4.23 -11.13
N ASP A 187 -8.89 -3.57 -12.12
CA ASP A 187 -9.74 -2.39 -11.90
C ASP A 187 -11.00 -2.75 -11.08
N LEU A 188 -11.61 -3.91 -11.33
CA LEU A 188 -12.68 -4.47 -10.49
C LEU A 188 -12.24 -4.64 -9.02
N SER A 189 -11.02 -5.13 -8.80
CA SER A 189 -10.48 -5.31 -7.45
C SER A 189 -10.23 -3.97 -6.75
N ASN A 190 -9.75 -2.97 -7.48
CA ASN A 190 -9.50 -1.63 -6.95
C ASN A 190 -10.81 -0.91 -6.61
N LEU A 191 -11.82 -0.98 -7.48
CA LEU A 191 -13.16 -0.44 -7.20
C LEU A 191 -13.81 -1.12 -5.99
N ALA A 192 -13.71 -2.45 -5.89
CA ALA A 192 -14.22 -3.17 -4.72
C ALA A 192 -13.54 -2.74 -3.41
N HIS A 193 -12.25 -2.41 -3.45
CA HIS A 193 -11.54 -1.89 -2.28
C HIS A 193 -12.06 -0.52 -1.83
N ALA A 194 -12.35 0.39 -2.77
CA ALA A 194 -12.97 1.68 -2.46
C ALA A 194 -14.39 1.50 -1.88
N LEU A 195 -15.20 0.62 -2.47
CA LEU A 195 -16.55 0.30 -1.97
C LEU A 195 -16.53 -0.34 -0.59
N HIS A 196 -15.56 -1.23 -0.32
CA HIS A 196 -15.33 -1.80 0.99
C HIS A 196 -15.05 -0.73 2.05
N GLY A 197 -14.21 0.27 1.72
CA GLY A 197 -13.93 1.42 2.59
C GLY A 197 -15.16 2.25 2.95
N GLN A 198 -16.19 2.24 2.10
CA GLN A 198 -17.49 2.89 2.36
C GLN A 198 -18.50 1.99 3.08
N GLY A 199 -18.18 0.71 3.29
CA GLY A 199 -19.13 -0.26 3.82
C GLY A 199 -20.17 -0.75 2.80
N LYS A 200 -20.01 -0.46 1.50
CA LYS A 200 -20.86 -0.98 0.40
C LYS A 200 -20.44 -2.42 0.05
N LEU A 201 -20.58 -3.33 1.02
CA LEU A 201 -19.97 -4.65 0.97
C LEU A 201 -20.59 -5.59 -0.09
N GLU A 202 -21.90 -5.51 -0.33
CA GLU A 202 -22.61 -6.32 -1.32
C GLU A 202 -22.13 -6.02 -2.75
N GLU A 203 -21.97 -4.73 -3.08
CA GLU A 203 -21.45 -4.31 -4.38
C GLU A 203 -19.98 -4.73 -4.54
N ALA A 204 -19.17 -4.52 -3.50
CA ALA A 204 -17.77 -4.94 -3.49
C ALA A 204 -17.61 -6.46 -3.71
N GLU A 205 -18.48 -7.28 -3.10
CA GLU A 205 -18.49 -8.73 -3.30
C GLU A 205 -18.76 -9.10 -4.76
N GLY A 206 -19.78 -8.48 -5.37
CA GLY A 206 -20.13 -8.72 -6.78
C GLY A 206 -18.94 -8.50 -7.72
N LEU A 207 -18.22 -7.39 -7.54
CA LEU A 207 -17.04 -7.05 -8.35
C LEU A 207 -15.87 -8.00 -8.11
N ILE A 208 -15.61 -8.40 -6.86
CA ILE A 208 -14.53 -9.36 -6.59
C ILE A 208 -14.86 -10.74 -7.14
N ARG A 209 -16.12 -11.19 -7.09
CA ARG A 209 -16.52 -12.46 -7.74
C ARG A 209 -16.30 -12.40 -9.25
N GLU A 210 -16.66 -11.29 -9.89
CA GLU A 210 -16.37 -11.08 -11.31
C GLU A 210 -14.85 -11.14 -11.59
N ALA A 211 -14.03 -10.48 -10.76
CA ALA A 211 -12.57 -10.50 -10.90
C ALA A 211 -11.97 -11.91 -10.69
N VAL A 212 -12.47 -12.67 -9.72
CA VAL A 212 -12.08 -14.07 -9.47
C VAL A 212 -12.39 -14.92 -10.70
N ASP A 213 -13.62 -14.87 -11.20
CA ASP A 213 -14.07 -15.68 -12.35
C ASP A 213 -13.31 -15.34 -13.63
N LEU A 214 -13.00 -14.05 -13.83
CA LEU A 214 -12.23 -13.59 -14.98
C LEU A 214 -10.78 -14.12 -14.90
N ARG A 215 -10.10 -13.93 -13.77
CA ARG A 215 -8.71 -14.38 -13.59
C ARG A 215 -8.60 -15.91 -13.61
N ALA A 216 -9.55 -16.62 -13.02
CA ALA A 216 -9.58 -18.08 -13.02
C ALA A 216 -9.71 -18.64 -14.44
N ARG A 217 -10.54 -18.03 -15.30
CA ARG A 217 -10.67 -18.42 -16.71
C ARG A 217 -9.39 -18.18 -17.52
N ILE A 218 -8.67 -17.09 -17.25
CA ILE A 218 -7.47 -16.72 -18.01
C ILE A 218 -6.24 -17.53 -17.58
N TYR A 219 -6.00 -17.62 -16.27
CA TYR A 219 -4.76 -18.15 -15.72
C TYR A 219 -4.90 -19.54 -15.09
N GLY A 220 -6.12 -20.01 -14.88
CA GLY A 220 -6.41 -21.23 -14.12
C GLY A 220 -6.49 -20.98 -12.61
N GLU A 221 -7.31 -21.77 -11.92
CA GLU A 221 -7.67 -21.56 -10.51
C GLU A 221 -6.51 -21.59 -9.50
N ARG A 222 -5.37 -22.20 -9.88
CA ARG A 222 -4.17 -22.35 -9.04
C ARG A 222 -3.11 -21.29 -9.29
N HIS A 223 -3.40 -20.30 -10.13
CA HIS A 223 -2.44 -19.25 -10.47
C HIS A 223 -2.41 -18.16 -9.39
N TRP A 224 -1.22 -17.60 -9.14
CA TRP A 224 -0.98 -16.60 -8.09
C TRP A 224 -1.79 -15.30 -8.28
N ILE A 225 -2.15 -14.95 -9.52
CA ILE A 225 -3.03 -13.80 -9.79
C ILE A 225 -4.45 -14.05 -9.26
N VAL A 226 -4.94 -15.30 -9.33
CA VAL A 226 -6.26 -15.67 -8.83
C VAL A 226 -6.26 -15.70 -7.30
N GLU A 227 -5.17 -16.17 -6.70
CA GLU A 227 -4.94 -16.20 -5.26
C GLU A 227 -5.27 -14.85 -4.59
N ARG A 228 -4.71 -13.74 -5.07
CA ARG A 228 -4.99 -12.40 -4.53
C ARG A 228 -6.48 -12.07 -4.51
N SER A 229 -7.22 -12.55 -5.50
CA SER A 229 -8.67 -12.34 -5.62
C SER A 229 -9.45 -13.17 -4.59
N TYR A 230 -9.00 -14.39 -4.30
CA TYR A 230 -9.59 -15.23 -3.24
C TYR A 230 -9.39 -14.61 -1.85
N ASN A 231 -8.19 -14.11 -1.54
CA ASN A 231 -7.95 -13.38 -0.29
C ASN A 231 -8.89 -12.17 -0.15
N ASN A 232 -9.06 -11.38 -1.21
CA ASN A 232 -9.96 -10.21 -1.18
C ASN A 232 -11.42 -10.63 -0.97
N LEU A 233 -11.87 -11.70 -1.64
CA LEU A 233 -13.22 -12.24 -1.46
C LEU A 233 -13.45 -12.69 -0.02
N GLY A 234 -12.50 -13.41 0.56
CA GLY A 234 -12.55 -13.83 1.96
C GLY A 234 -12.63 -12.66 2.93
N GLN A 235 -11.89 -11.57 2.68
CA GLN A 235 -11.96 -10.36 3.52
C GLN A 235 -13.32 -9.66 3.43
N ILE A 236 -13.89 -9.51 2.23
CA ILE A 236 -15.22 -8.91 2.05
C ILE A 236 -16.30 -9.75 2.72
N LEU A 237 -16.30 -11.07 2.51
CA LEU A 237 -17.23 -12.00 3.16
C LEU A 237 -17.09 -11.92 4.69
N SER A 238 -15.86 -11.84 5.21
CA SER A 238 -15.61 -11.67 6.65
C SER A 238 -16.17 -10.35 7.18
N ALA A 239 -16.09 -9.27 6.41
CA ALA A 239 -16.64 -7.96 6.78
C ALA A 239 -18.17 -7.94 6.78
N GLN A 240 -18.82 -8.74 5.92
CA GLN A 240 -20.26 -8.97 5.94
C GLN A 240 -20.71 -9.88 7.11
N GLY A 241 -19.78 -10.39 7.92
CA GLY A 241 -20.08 -11.36 8.99
C GLY A 241 -20.28 -12.80 8.49
N ARG A 242 -20.08 -13.08 7.20
CA ARG A 242 -20.20 -14.42 6.59
C ARG A 242 -18.90 -15.21 6.77
N ILE A 243 -18.53 -15.42 8.04
CA ILE A 243 -17.21 -15.96 8.43
C ILE A 243 -16.97 -17.37 7.86
N GLU A 244 -17.93 -18.27 7.96
CA GLU A 244 -17.78 -19.65 7.47
C GLU A 244 -17.65 -19.72 5.94
N GLU A 245 -18.26 -18.79 5.21
CA GLU A 245 -18.10 -18.69 3.76
C GLU A 245 -16.74 -18.10 3.37
N ALA A 246 -16.15 -17.25 4.21
CA ALA A 246 -14.83 -16.65 3.97
C ALA A 246 -13.68 -17.66 4.09
N ILE A 247 -13.77 -18.60 5.04
CA ILE A 247 -12.73 -19.58 5.36
C ILE A 247 -12.20 -20.34 4.12
N PRO A 248 -13.04 -21.03 3.30
CA PRO A 248 -12.53 -21.83 2.19
C PRO A 248 -11.79 -21.00 1.13
N TRP A 249 -12.20 -19.74 0.90
CA TRP A 249 -11.48 -18.83 -0.01
C TRP A 249 -10.10 -18.47 0.51
N MET A 250 -10.00 -18.23 1.81
CA MET A 250 -8.75 -17.84 2.48
C MET A 250 -7.79 -19.02 2.61
N GLU A 251 -8.30 -20.22 2.86
CA GLU A 251 -7.53 -21.47 2.82
C GLU A 251 -6.96 -21.72 1.41
N LYS A 252 -7.80 -21.61 0.37
CA LYS A 252 -7.36 -21.74 -1.03
C LYS A 252 -6.30 -20.70 -1.38
N SER A 253 -6.46 -19.48 -0.88
CA SER A 253 -5.49 -18.39 -1.05
C SER A 253 -4.12 -18.75 -0.44
N LEU A 254 -4.13 -19.21 0.81
CA LEU A 254 -2.92 -19.58 1.54
C LEU A 254 -2.23 -20.80 0.92
N GLU A 255 -2.99 -21.80 0.47
CA GLU A 255 -2.47 -22.99 -0.22
C GLU A 255 -1.71 -22.62 -1.49
N ILE A 256 -2.32 -21.81 -2.36
CA ILE A 256 -1.68 -21.35 -3.61
C ILE A 256 -0.46 -20.50 -3.29
N GLY A 257 -0.55 -19.60 -2.31
CA GLY A 257 0.58 -18.77 -1.87
C GLY A 257 1.77 -19.61 -1.41
N ARG A 258 1.54 -20.63 -0.59
CA ARG A 258 2.58 -21.57 -0.13
C ARG A 258 3.22 -22.35 -1.27
N ALA A 259 2.41 -22.82 -2.23
CA ALA A 259 2.91 -23.59 -3.37
C ALA A 259 3.78 -22.74 -4.32
N GLN A 260 3.47 -21.45 -4.49
CA GLN A 260 4.13 -20.58 -5.45
C GLN A 260 5.37 -19.88 -4.89
N LEU A 261 5.26 -19.31 -3.67
CA LEU A 261 6.33 -18.50 -3.07
C LEU A 261 7.14 -19.26 -2.02
N GLY A 262 6.67 -20.45 -1.63
CA GLY A 262 7.20 -21.18 -0.49
C GLY A 262 6.60 -20.74 0.84
N PRO A 263 6.54 -21.62 1.85
CA PRO A 263 5.94 -21.32 3.15
C PRO A 263 6.68 -20.24 3.94
N GLU A 264 7.96 -20.02 3.63
CA GLU A 264 8.84 -19.07 4.31
C GLU A 264 8.76 -17.63 3.76
N HIS A 265 7.92 -17.40 2.76
CA HIS A 265 7.82 -16.07 2.15
C HIS A 265 7.01 -15.10 3.05
N PRO A 266 7.47 -13.85 3.28
CA PRO A 266 6.78 -12.88 4.15
C PRO A 266 5.31 -12.63 3.75
N GLN A 267 5.02 -12.61 2.45
CA GLN A 267 3.65 -12.48 1.94
C GLN A 267 2.78 -13.71 2.22
N VAL A 268 3.34 -14.91 2.33
CA VAL A 268 2.59 -16.11 2.72
C VAL A 268 2.25 -16.03 4.21
N ALA A 269 3.19 -15.59 5.04
CA ALA A 269 2.94 -15.31 6.45
C ALA A 269 1.86 -14.22 6.64
N ALA A 270 1.85 -13.15 5.84
CA ALA A 270 0.79 -12.13 5.90
C ALA A 270 -0.60 -12.72 5.60
N ARG A 271 -0.71 -13.63 4.63
CA ARG A 271 -1.96 -14.35 4.34
C ARG A 271 -2.37 -15.29 5.47
N ALA A 272 -1.42 -15.99 6.09
CA ALA A 272 -1.68 -16.83 7.25
C ALA A 272 -2.23 -16.01 8.43
N VAL A 273 -1.73 -14.80 8.67
CA VAL A 273 -2.30 -13.86 9.66
C VAL A 273 -3.75 -13.51 9.33
N ASN A 274 -4.07 -13.24 8.06
CA ASN A 274 -5.44 -12.91 7.65
C ASN A 274 -6.40 -14.10 7.87
N LEU A 275 -5.98 -15.33 7.53
CA LEU A 275 -6.79 -16.53 7.80
C LEU A 275 -6.91 -16.79 9.31
N ALA A 276 -5.85 -16.57 10.08
CA ALA A 276 -5.88 -16.68 11.54
C ALA A 276 -6.89 -15.71 12.17
N LEU A 277 -6.99 -14.47 11.66
CA LEU A 277 -7.99 -13.50 12.09
C LEU A 277 -9.42 -13.98 11.79
N ILE A 278 -9.63 -14.68 10.68
CA ILE A 278 -10.94 -15.24 10.32
C ILE A 278 -11.29 -16.44 11.20
N TYR A 279 -10.34 -17.35 11.43
CA TYR A 279 -10.54 -18.44 12.40
C TYR A 279 -10.81 -17.93 13.81
N LYS A 280 -10.11 -16.88 14.23
CA LYS A 280 -10.37 -16.20 15.51
C LYS A 280 -11.82 -15.69 15.57
N LYS A 281 -12.31 -15.01 14.52
CA LYS A 281 -13.72 -14.57 14.43
C LYS A 281 -14.72 -15.73 14.43
N ALA A 282 -14.32 -16.89 13.90
CA ALA A 282 -15.13 -18.12 13.92
C ALA A 282 -15.09 -18.86 15.28
N GLY A 283 -14.32 -18.39 16.27
CA GLY A 283 -14.10 -19.10 17.52
C GLY A 283 -13.18 -20.33 17.41
N ARG A 284 -12.53 -20.52 16.25
CA ARG A 284 -11.55 -21.59 15.97
C ARG A 284 -10.17 -21.21 16.50
N VAL A 285 -10.07 -21.19 17.83
CA VAL A 285 -8.91 -20.65 18.58
C VAL A 285 -7.62 -21.40 18.25
N GLN A 286 -7.67 -22.73 18.15
CA GLN A 286 -6.50 -23.58 17.94
C GLN A 286 -5.91 -23.34 16.54
N GLU A 287 -6.75 -23.30 15.51
CA GLU A 287 -6.30 -23.01 14.14
C GLU A 287 -5.76 -21.58 14.00
N ALA A 288 -6.41 -20.61 14.63
CA ALA A 288 -5.94 -19.22 14.65
C ALA A 288 -4.55 -19.10 15.30
N GLU A 289 -4.37 -19.72 16.47
CA GLU A 289 -3.11 -19.67 17.21
C GLU A 289 -1.97 -20.34 16.44
N ALA A 290 -2.23 -21.48 15.81
CA ALA A 290 -1.25 -22.18 14.99
C ALA A 290 -0.74 -21.28 13.84
N LEU A 291 -1.65 -20.65 13.10
CA LEU A 291 -1.30 -19.78 11.98
C LEU A 291 -0.62 -18.48 12.42
N PHE A 292 -1.06 -17.84 13.51
CA PHE A 292 -0.37 -16.66 14.03
C PHE A 292 1.08 -16.98 14.43
N ARG A 293 1.31 -18.11 15.12
CA ARG A 293 2.66 -18.55 15.51
C ARG A 293 3.52 -18.90 14.31
N GLU A 294 2.98 -19.62 13.34
CA GLU A 294 3.68 -19.92 12.08
C GLU A 294 4.12 -18.62 11.39
N ALA A 295 3.18 -17.71 11.16
CA ALA A 295 3.47 -16.43 10.52
C ALA A 295 4.46 -15.59 11.32
N LEU A 296 4.44 -15.68 12.64
CA LEU A 296 5.32 -14.90 13.52
C LEU A 296 6.76 -15.38 13.36
N ALA A 297 6.97 -16.70 13.37
CA ALA A 297 8.28 -17.29 13.14
C ALA A 297 8.85 -16.94 11.76
N VAL A 298 8.00 -16.83 10.73
CA VAL A 298 8.43 -16.39 9.39
C VAL A 298 8.79 -14.90 9.40
N HIS A 299 7.92 -14.02 9.91
CA HIS A 299 8.19 -12.57 9.95
C HIS A 299 9.43 -12.23 10.78
N GLU A 300 9.63 -12.88 11.93
CA GLU A 300 10.83 -12.69 12.76
C GLU A 300 12.12 -13.07 12.01
N ARG A 301 12.12 -14.20 11.30
CA ARG A 301 13.30 -14.66 10.54
C ARG A 301 13.59 -13.83 9.30
N THR A 302 12.55 -13.37 8.60
CA THR A 302 12.68 -12.74 7.28
C THR A 302 12.73 -11.22 7.32
N LEU A 303 11.91 -10.60 8.19
CA LEU A 303 11.79 -9.14 8.30
C LEU A 303 12.47 -8.61 9.57
N GLY A 304 12.72 -9.48 10.55
CA GLY A 304 13.28 -9.14 11.84
C GLY A 304 12.23 -8.90 12.93
N PRO A 305 12.64 -8.91 14.20
CA PRO A 305 11.74 -8.82 15.35
C PRO A 305 11.06 -7.45 15.51
N HIS A 306 11.66 -6.39 14.98
CA HIS A 306 11.16 -5.01 15.13
C HIS A 306 10.37 -4.50 13.92
N HIS A 307 10.22 -5.31 12.87
CA HIS A 307 9.52 -4.89 11.67
C HIS A 307 8.02 -4.66 11.94
N PRO A 308 7.37 -3.64 11.32
CA PRO A 308 5.95 -3.35 11.54
C PRO A 308 5.00 -4.53 11.31
N SER A 309 5.28 -5.39 10.33
CA SER A 309 4.51 -6.63 10.10
C SER A 309 4.64 -7.62 11.25
N THR A 310 5.84 -7.77 11.83
CA THR A 310 6.08 -8.62 13.00
C THR A 310 5.31 -8.08 14.20
N ALA A 311 5.37 -6.76 14.44
CA ALA A 311 4.61 -6.10 15.51
C ALA A 311 3.09 -6.28 15.35
N ARG A 312 2.56 -6.17 14.12
CA ARG A 312 1.13 -6.42 13.84
C ARG A 312 0.72 -7.86 14.15
N ASN A 313 1.57 -8.83 13.81
CA ASN A 313 1.29 -10.23 14.10
C ASN A 313 1.33 -10.51 15.61
N LEU A 314 2.34 -9.99 16.32
CA LEU A 314 2.42 -10.04 17.79
C LEU A 314 1.17 -9.47 18.46
N TYR A 315 0.72 -8.30 18.02
CA TYR A 315 -0.52 -7.68 18.51
C TYR A 315 -1.75 -8.55 18.25
N SER A 316 -1.85 -9.18 17.06
CA SER A 316 -2.97 -10.05 16.71
C SER A 316 -3.02 -11.31 17.59
N LEU A 317 -1.87 -11.93 17.83
CA LEU A 317 -1.72 -13.07 18.73
C LEU A 317 -2.00 -12.69 20.20
N ALA A 318 -1.56 -11.50 20.63
CA ALA A 318 -1.88 -10.97 21.96
C ALA A 318 -3.39 -10.78 22.15
N GLY A 319 -4.08 -10.29 21.12
CA GLY A 319 -5.54 -10.18 21.12
C GLY A 319 -6.24 -11.54 21.27
N LEU A 320 -5.75 -12.59 20.59
CA LEU A 320 -6.25 -13.95 20.75
C LEU A 320 -6.03 -14.47 22.18
N TYR A 321 -4.87 -14.20 22.77
CA TYR A 321 -4.56 -14.59 24.14
C TYR A 321 -5.42 -13.87 25.18
N ALA A 322 -5.65 -12.57 25.00
CA ALA A 322 -6.55 -11.81 25.85
C ALA A 322 -7.97 -12.38 25.84
N GLU A 323 -8.52 -12.67 24.65
CA GLU A 323 -9.89 -13.23 24.51
C GLU A 323 -10.04 -14.65 25.06
N THR A 324 -8.93 -15.38 25.19
CA THR A 324 -8.91 -16.76 25.71
C THR A 324 -8.47 -16.84 27.17
N GLY A 325 -8.45 -15.70 27.88
CA GLY A 325 -8.12 -15.63 29.32
C GLY A 325 -6.63 -15.76 29.64
N ARG A 326 -5.75 -15.70 28.63
CA ARG A 326 -4.29 -15.82 28.77
C ARG A 326 -3.63 -14.44 28.88
N GLY A 327 -4.08 -13.64 29.85
CA GLY A 327 -3.69 -12.24 30.00
C GLY A 327 -2.19 -12.01 30.14
N GLU A 328 -1.48 -12.79 30.95
CA GLU A 328 -0.03 -12.63 31.13
C GLU A 328 0.75 -12.92 29.84
N ALA A 329 0.37 -13.96 29.09
CA ALA A 329 0.97 -14.27 27.80
C ALA A 329 0.70 -13.15 26.77
N ALA A 330 -0.50 -12.55 26.80
CA ALA A 330 -0.81 -11.40 25.97
C ALA A 330 0.04 -10.16 26.33
N LEU A 331 0.26 -9.88 27.62
CA LEU A 331 1.12 -8.79 28.07
C LEU A 331 2.56 -8.98 27.62
N ALA A 332 3.11 -10.20 27.73
CA ALA A 332 4.46 -10.50 27.27
C ALA A 332 4.63 -10.27 25.74
N LEU A 333 3.59 -10.55 24.94
CA LEU A 333 3.60 -10.21 23.52
C LEU A 333 3.50 -8.70 23.28
N LEU A 334 2.70 -7.98 24.06
CA LEU A 334 2.59 -6.53 23.96
C LEU A 334 3.89 -5.82 24.34
N ASP A 335 4.69 -6.36 25.25
CA ASP A 335 6.02 -5.80 25.56
C ASP A 335 6.96 -5.87 24.34
N ARG A 336 6.84 -6.94 23.55
CA ARG A 336 7.57 -7.07 22.28
C ARG A 336 7.05 -6.12 21.20
N VAL A 337 5.74 -5.84 21.20
CA VAL A 337 5.13 -4.82 20.32
C VAL A 337 5.69 -3.43 20.64
N ASP A 338 5.79 -3.08 21.93
CA ASP A 338 6.34 -1.79 22.36
C ASP A 338 7.81 -1.63 21.96
N GLU A 339 8.60 -2.69 22.06
CA GLU A 339 9.99 -2.68 21.60
C GLU A 339 10.09 -2.45 20.08
N ALA A 340 9.28 -3.16 19.29
CA ALA A 340 9.25 -2.97 17.85
C ALA A 340 8.84 -1.55 17.45
N PHE A 341 7.84 -0.98 18.13
CA PHE A 341 7.38 0.37 17.84
C PHE A 341 8.34 1.46 18.31
N ARG A 342 9.03 1.27 19.44
CA ARG A 342 10.04 2.24 19.91
C ARG A 342 11.16 2.46 18.88
N GLN A 343 11.48 1.45 18.08
CA GLN A 343 12.53 1.54 17.07
C GLN A 343 12.04 2.04 15.71
N THR A 344 10.74 1.98 15.43
CA THR A 344 10.20 2.19 14.08
C THR A 344 9.22 3.36 13.98
N LEU A 345 8.63 3.79 15.08
CA LEU A 345 7.59 4.82 15.09
C LEU A 345 8.07 6.10 15.77
N PRO A 346 7.66 7.28 15.26
CA PRO A 346 7.84 8.54 15.99
C PRO A 346 7.14 8.51 17.35
N GLU A 347 7.64 9.32 18.29
CA GLU A 347 7.02 9.44 19.60
C GLU A 347 5.57 9.94 19.48
N GLY A 348 4.63 9.20 20.10
CA GLY A 348 3.22 9.56 20.07
C GLY A 348 2.47 9.22 18.77
N ASP A 349 2.99 8.28 17.97
CA ASP A 349 2.28 7.72 16.82
C ASP A 349 0.95 7.04 17.24
N TYR A 350 -0.13 7.30 16.50
CA TYR A 350 -1.46 6.79 16.79
C TYR A 350 -1.53 5.25 16.83
N ARG A 351 -0.66 4.54 16.09
CA ARG A 351 -0.63 3.07 16.06
C ARG A 351 -0.38 2.46 17.45
N LEU A 352 0.23 3.20 18.36
CA LEU A 352 0.41 2.81 19.76
C LEU A 352 -0.91 2.75 20.54
N SER A 353 -1.96 3.45 20.08
CA SER A 353 -3.23 3.54 20.82
C SER A 353 -3.93 2.20 20.98
N HIS A 354 -3.86 1.30 19.98
CA HIS A 354 -4.51 -0.01 20.04
C HIS A 354 -3.80 -1.00 20.99
N PRO A 355 -2.47 -1.22 20.93
CA PRO A 355 -1.75 -2.00 21.94
C PRO A 355 -1.95 -1.48 23.36
N LEU A 356 -1.88 -0.16 23.56
CA LEU A 356 -2.09 0.46 24.89
C LEU A 356 -3.51 0.22 25.41
N PHE A 357 -4.51 0.31 24.54
CA PHE A 357 -5.89 -0.01 24.90
C PHE A 357 -6.04 -1.48 25.31
N LEU A 358 -5.50 -2.41 24.50
CA LEU A 358 -5.55 -3.84 24.79
C LEU A 358 -4.83 -4.18 26.11
N ARG A 359 -3.64 -3.61 26.32
CA ARG A 359 -2.87 -3.72 27.57
C ARG A 359 -3.68 -3.26 28.77
N GLY A 360 -4.30 -2.09 28.66
CA GLY A 360 -5.16 -1.51 29.68
C GLY A 360 -6.33 -2.42 30.05
N ARG A 361 -7.00 -2.97 29.04
CA ARG A 361 -8.11 -3.92 29.23
C ARG A 361 -7.65 -5.21 29.90
N ILE A 362 -6.51 -5.77 29.49
CA ILE A 362 -5.93 -6.97 30.12
C ILE A 362 -5.61 -6.71 31.59
N TYR A 363 -4.98 -5.57 31.92
CA TYR A 363 -4.72 -5.22 33.32
C TYR A 363 -6.02 -5.07 34.12
N ALA A 364 -7.07 -4.48 33.55
CA ALA A 364 -8.38 -4.38 34.21
C ALA A 364 -8.99 -5.77 34.46
N ASP A 365 -8.89 -6.68 33.48
CA ASP A 365 -9.34 -8.08 33.60
C ASP A 365 -8.58 -8.85 34.69
N LEU A 366 -7.29 -8.55 34.87
CA LEU A 366 -6.45 -9.10 35.94
C LEU A 366 -6.65 -8.40 37.30
N GLY A 367 -7.54 -7.41 37.40
CA GLY A 367 -7.79 -6.64 38.62
C GLY A 367 -6.74 -5.57 38.95
N ASN A 368 -5.79 -5.33 38.05
CA ASN A 368 -4.69 -4.39 38.23
C ASN A 368 -5.05 -2.98 37.71
N CYS A 369 -5.98 -2.32 38.41
CA CYS A 369 -6.52 -1.02 38.01
C CYS A 369 -5.47 0.11 37.83
N PRO A 370 -4.42 0.24 38.66
CA PRO A 370 -3.43 1.31 38.47
C PRO A 370 -2.70 1.22 37.12
N GLN A 371 -2.25 0.03 36.73
CA GLN A 371 -1.61 -0.22 35.43
C GLN A 371 -2.61 -0.12 34.26
N ALA A 372 -3.85 -0.55 34.48
CA ALA A 372 -4.92 -0.42 33.51
C ALA A 372 -5.16 1.06 33.16
N VAL A 373 -5.38 1.89 34.18
CA VAL A 373 -5.57 3.34 34.03
C VAL A 373 -4.37 3.97 33.36
N ALA A 374 -3.14 3.66 33.77
CA ALA A 374 -1.94 4.21 33.14
C ALA A 374 -1.90 3.96 31.61
N SER A 375 -2.19 2.72 31.19
CA SER A 375 -2.18 2.35 29.77
C SER A 375 -3.35 2.97 28.99
N LEU A 376 -4.55 2.94 29.57
CA LEU A 376 -5.76 3.48 28.95
C LEU A 376 -5.69 5.00 28.78
N ARG A 377 -5.11 5.74 29.73
CA ARG A 377 -4.92 7.20 29.61
C ARG A 377 -4.01 7.57 28.45
N GLN A 378 -2.93 6.83 28.24
CA GLN A 378 -2.05 7.05 27.09
C GLN A 378 -2.78 6.74 25.77
N SER A 379 -3.54 5.65 25.72
CA SER A 379 -4.38 5.33 24.57
C SER A 379 -5.41 6.42 24.27
N LEU A 380 -6.10 6.93 25.30
CA LEU A 380 -7.08 8.00 25.20
C LEU A 380 -6.47 9.29 24.65
N ALA A 381 -5.30 9.67 25.16
CA ALA A 381 -4.58 10.86 24.72
C ALA A 381 -4.21 10.79 23.22
N LEU A 382 -3.83 9.62 22.72
CA LEU A 382 -3.55 9.42 21.30
C LEU A 382 -4.83 9.47 20.45
N ARG A 383 -5.92 8.84 20.92
CA ARG A 383 -7.19 8.81 20.18
C ARG A 383 -7.84 10.19 20.05
N ARG A 384 -7.78 11.02 21.09
CA ARG A 384 -8.29 12.40 21.08
C ARG A 384 -7.53 13.36 20.14
N ARG A 385 -6.35 12.98 19.65
CA ARG A 385 -5.63 13.79 18.63
C ARG A 385 -6.29 13.71 17.26
N LEU A 386 -6.94 12.59 16.95
CA LEU A 386 -7.52 12.32 15.62
C LEU A 386 -9.05 12.31 15.62
N HIS A 387 -9.66 12.05 16.78
CA HIS A 387 -11.09 11.83 16.88
C HIS A 387 -11.74 12.78 17.88
N PRO A 388 -12.97 13.27 17.61
CA PRO A 388 -13.76 14.00 18.60
C PRO A 388 -14.14 13.08 19.77
N ASP A 389 -14.48 13.66 20.92
CA ASP A 389 -14.85 12.89 22.13
C ASP A 389 -16.07 11.97 21.92
N SER A 390 -16.95 12.32 20.99
CA SER A 390 -18.11 11.48 20.62
C SER A 390 -17.75 10.25 19.78
N HIS A 391 -16.51 10.11 19.34
CA HIS A 391 -16.09 8.99 18.49
C HIS A 391 -16.07 7.67 19.27
N ALA A 392 -16.51 6.59 18.62
CA ALA A 392 -16.66 5.29 19.25
C ALA A 392 -15.37 4.77 19.92
N GLU A 393 -14.21 5.02 19.31
CA GLU A 393 -12.92 4.63 19.89
C GLU A 393 -12.56 5.40 21.15
N VAL A 394 -12.95 6.67 21.27
CA VAL A 394 -12.72 7.49 22.48
C VAL A 394 -13.62 6.98 23.61
N LEU A 395 -14.92 6.88 23.32
CA LEU A 395 -15.93 6.38 24.26
C LEU A 395 -15.60 4.96 24.77
N GLN A 396 -14.98 4.12 23.94
CA GLN A 396 -14.58 2.78 24.36
C GLN A 396 -13.47 2.81 25.42
N VAL A 397 -12.48 3.68 25.29
CA VAL A 397 -11.42 3.82 26.30
C VAL A 397 -11.98 4.39 27.59
N GLU A 398 -12.87 5.38 27.50
CA GLU A 398 -13.51 5.97 28.67
C GLU A 398 -14.33 4.94 29.46
N ARG A 399 -15.08 4.05 28.80
CA ARG A 399 -15.80 2.96 29.47
C ARG A 399 -14.87 2.02 30.23
N GLU A 400 -13.72 1.66 29.66
CA GLU A 400 -12.74 0.81 30.35
C GLU A 400 -12.05 1.54 31.50
N LEU A 401 -11.84 2.86 31.39
CA LEU A 401 -11.36 3.68 32.51
C LEU A 401 -12.37 3.72 33.67
N GLU A 402 -13.65 3.90 33.35
CA GLU A 402 -14.75 3.91 34.33
C GLU A 402 -14.89 2.56 35.03
N ARG A 403 -14.63 1.44 34.33
CA ARG A 403 -14.57 0.10 34.93
C ARG A 403 -13.52 0.00 36.04
N CYS A 404 -12.43 0.76 35.95
CA CYS A 404 -11.42 0.88 37.00
C CYS A 404 -11.70 2.02 38.00
N GLY A 405 -12.91 2.60 38.00
CA GLY A 405 -13.29 3.71 38.87
C GLY A 405 -12.60 5.03 38.53
N TYR A 406 -12.01 5.14 37.32
CA TYR A 406 -11.29 6.32 36.88
C TYR A 406 -12.12 7.11 35.88
N ARG A 407 -12.34 8.40 36.16
CA ARG A 407 -12.98 9.33 35.24
C ARG A 407 -11.96 10.38 34.83
N GLU A 408 -11.52 10.34 33.57
CA GLU A 408 -10.63 11.39 33.06
C GLU A 408 -11.41 12.71 33.05
N PRO A 409 -10.85 13.83 33.56
CA PRO A 409 -11.48 15.13 33.41
C PRO A 409 -11.69 15.43 31.92
N GLY A 410 -12.90 15.86 31.54
CA GLY A 410 -13.17 16.35 30.18
C GLY A 410 -12.20 17.48 29.81
N PRO A 411 -11.98 17.74 28.51
CA PRO A 411 -11.07 18.81 28.10
C PRO A 411 -11.48 20.11 28.79
N LYS A 412 -10.51 20.76 29.47
CA LYS A 412 -10.70 22.15 29.90
C LYS A 412 -11.07 22.91 28.64
N SER A 413 -12.29 23.43 28.56
CA SER A 413 -12.67 24.42 27.56
C SER A 413 -11.53 25.44 27.52
N ARG A 414 -10.83 25.57 26.39
CA ARG A 414 -10.01 26.76 26.17
C ARG A 414 -10.97 27.92 26.41
N ALA A 415 -10.74 28.66 27.49
CA ALA A 415 -11.43 29.92 27.68
C ALA A 415 -11.21 30.74 26.39
N PRO A 416 -12.25 31.40 25.85
CA PRO A 416 -12.03 32.30 24.74
C PRO A 416 -10.92 33.27 25.15
N MET A 417 -9.85 33.33 24.36
CA MET A 417 -8.89 34.42 24.50
C MET A 417 -9.65 35.69 24.13
N ASP A 418 -9.93 36.49 25.15
CA ASP A 418 -10.44 37.86 25.04
C ASP A 418 -9.39 38.78 24.40
#